data_AF-A0A367FNE2-F1
#
_entry.id   AF-A0A367FNE2-F1
#
_cell.length_a   1.000
_cell.length_b   1.000
_cell.length_c   1.000
_cell.angle_alpha   90.00
_cell.angle_beta   90.00
_cell.angle_gamma   90.00
#
_symmetry.space_group_name_H-M   'P 1'
#
loop_
_entity.id
_entity.type
_entity.pdbx_description
1 polymer ?
#
loop_
_entity_poly.entity_id
_entity_poly.type
_entity_poly.pdbx_seq_one_letter_code
_entity_poly.pdbx_strand_id
1 'polypeptide(L)' 'MEPRRWDLAKQAAACQVDQMEPAWFVMYGVGIRRFVAIAVWNAPSPLRVEAATVEELRDLMREAELGPLAGLDRAWAWVA' A
#
# COMPACT_ATOMS: atom_id res chain seq x y z
N MET A 1 -16.93 12.85 -5.20
CA MET A 1 -16.60 12.24 -6.50
C MET A 1 -17.15 10.84 -6.48
N GLU A 2 -18.02 10.47 -7.43
CA GLU A 2 -18.68 9.16 -7.41
C GLU A 2 -17.71 8.07 -7.94
N PRO A 3 -17.60 6.90 -7.28
CA PRO A 3 -16.73 5.82 -7.74
C PRO A 3 -17.18 5.30 -9.11
N ARG A 4 -16.24 5.15 -10.04
CA ARG A 4 -16.52 4.50 -11.32
C ARG A 4 -16.58 2.99 -11.12
N ARG A 5 -17.23 2.26 -12.04
CA ARG A 5 -17.33 0.79 -11.96
C ARG A 5 -15.97 0.10 -11.85
N TRP A 6 -14.94 0.64 -12.49
CA TRP A 6 -13.59 0.09 -12.39
C TRP A 6 -12.91 0.40 -11.04
N ASP A 7 -13.30 1.48 -10.34
CA ASP A 7 -12.85 1.76 -8.98
C ASP A 7 -13.36 0.68 -8.01
N LEU A 8 -14.60 0.18 -8.20
CA LEU A 8 -15.18 -0.88 -7.36
C LEU A 8 -14.37 -2.19 -7.47
N ALA A 9 -13.92 -2.55 -8.67
CA ALA A 9 -13.07 -3.73 -8.85
C ALA A 9 -11.71 -3.58 -8.15
N LYS A 10 -11.15 -2.36 -8.16
CA LYS A 10 -9.90 -2.05 -7.45
C LYS A 10 -10.08 -2.06 -5.93
N GLN A 11 -11.22 -1.59 -5.42
CA GLN A 11 -11.57 -1.69 -4.00
C GLN A 11 -11.73 -3.14 -3.54
N ALA A 12 -12.40 -3.98 -4.33
CA ALA A 12 -12.52 -5.41 -4.04
C ALA A 12 -11.15 -6.10 -3.99
N ALA A 13 -10.27 -5.78 -4.95
CA ALA A 13 -8.90 -6.30 -4.96
C ALA A 13 -8.11 -5.84 -3.72
N ALA A 14 -8.20 -4.57 -3.33
CA ALA A 14 -7.54 -4.07 -2.12
C ALA A 14 -8.04 -4.77 -0.85
N CYS A 15 -9.35 -4.99 -0.74
CA CYS A 15 -9.95 -5.71 0.38
C CYS A 15 -9.48 -7.17 0.45
N GLN A 16 -9.31 -7.83 -0.70
CA GLN A 16 -8.74 -9.17 -0.72
C GLN A 16 -7.29 -9.18 -0.22
N VAL A 17 -6.47 -8.20 -0.61
CA VAL A 17 -5.08 -8.10 -0.13
C VAL A 17 -5.05 -7.83 1.37
N ASP A 18 -5.88 -6.91 1.86
CA ASP A 18 -6.02 -6.59 3.30
C ASP A 18 -6.31 -7.84 4.14
N GLN A 19 -7.20 -8.71 3.66
CA GLN A 19 -7.52 -9.97 4.32
C GLN A 19 -6.38 -11.01 4.29
N MET A 20 -5.51 -10.95 3.28
CA MET A 20 -4.40 -11.90 3.11
C MET A 20 -3.15 -11.49 3.89
N GLU A 21 -2.98 -10.20 4.17
CA GLU A 21 -1.74 -9.63 4.70
C GLU A 21 -2.00 -8.99 6.08
N PRO A 22 -2.14 -9.78 7.17
CA PRO A 22 -2.61 -9.28 8.48
C PRO A 22 -1.67 -8.28 9.16
N ALA A 23 -0.42 -8.18 8.70
CA ALA A 23 0.56 -7.22 9.17
C ALA A 23 0.37 -5.82 8.54
N TRP A 24 -0.52 -5.71 7.54
CA TRP A 24 -0.78 -4.50 6.79
C TRP A 24 -2.26 -4.16 6.78
N PHE A 25 -2.55 -2.87 6.79
CA PHE A 25 -3.85 -2.34 6.43
C PHE A 25 -3.80 -1.85 4.98
N VAL A 26 -4.67 -2.38 4.12
CA VAL A 26 -4.63 -2.14 2.67
C VAL A 26 -5.95 -1.56 2.17
N MET A 27 -5.86 -0.51 1.35
CA MET A 27 -7.02 0.13 0.74
C MET A 27 -6.75 0.68 -0.65
N TYR A 28 -7.84 0.90 -1.41
CA TYR A 28 -7.81 1.64 -2.67
C TYR A 28 -8.42 3.04 -2.50
N GLY A 29 -7.60 4.07 -2.69
CA GLY A 29 -8.04 5.46 -2.56
C GLY A 29 -8.62 5.98 -3.88
N VAL A 30 -9.95 6.09 -4.01
CA VAL A 30 -10.62 6.57 -5.24
C VAL A 30 -10.19 7.98 -5.66
N GLY A 31 -9.87 8.85 -4.69
CA GLY A 31 -9.40 10.21 -4.97
C GLY A 31 -8.01 10.29 -5.60
N ILE A 32 -7.12 9.37 -5.23
CA ILE A 32 -5.73 9.29 -5.74
C ILE A 32 -5.54 8.19 -6.78
N ARG A 33 -6.51 7.28 -6.91
CA ARG A 33 -6.53 6.10 -7.78
C ARG A 33 -5.34 5.16 -7.60
N ARG A 34 -4.81 5.09 -6.38
CA ARG A 34 -3.71 4.22 -5.97
C ARG A 34 -4.14 3.26 -4.88
N PHE A 35 -3.49 2.10 -4.85
CA PHE A 35 -3.47 1.23 -3.70
C PHE A 35 -2.53 1.80 -2.65
N VAL A 36 -2.91 1.69 -1.38
CA VAL A 36 -2.13 2.16 -0.24
C VAL A 36 -2.08 1.02 0.77
N ALA A 37 -0.89 0.73 1.27
CA ALA A 37 -0.67 -0.19 2.38
C ALA A 37 0.03 0.54 3.53
N ILE A 38 -0.44 0.32 4.75
CA ILE A 38 0.08 0.91 5.97
C ILE A 38 0.41 -0.22 6.94
N ALA A 39 1.65 -0.27 7.42
CA ALA A 39 2.07 -1.30 8.37
C ALA A 39 1.33 -1.11 9.70
N VAL A 40 0.78 -2.20 10.27
CA VAL A 40 0.08 -2.15 11.57
C VAL A 40 0.96 -2.57 12.75
N TRP A 41 2.17 -3.05 12.50
CA TRP A 41 3.15 -3.31 13.56
C TRP A 41 3.76 -2.01 14.10
N ASN A 42 4.32 -2.09 15.31
CA ASN A 42 4.97 -0.95 15.95
C ASN A 42 6.36 -0.69 15.34
N ALA A 43 6.39 -0.02 14.19
CA ALA A 43 7.62 0.45 13.55
C ALA A 43 8.12 1.76 14.19
N PRO A 44 9.44 2.04 14.16
CA PRO A 44 10.00 3.32 14.65
C PRO A 44 9.41 4.56 13.98
N SER A 45 8.88 4.41 12.77
CA SER A 45 8.17 5.43 12.01
C SER A 45 7.03 4.78 11.23
N PRO A 46 5.87 5.46 11.04
CA PRO A 46 4.78 4.91 10.24
C PRO A 46 5.25 4.54 8.83
N LEU A 47 5.10 3.26 8.48
CA LEU A 47 5.50 2.74 7.19
C LEU A 47 4.28 2.69 6.26
N ARG A 48 4.36 3.42 5.15
CA ARG A 48 3.31 3.52 4.14
C ARG A 48 3.93 3.35 2.75
N VAL A 49 3.32 2.51 1.94
CA VAL A 49 3.67 2.33 0.53
C VAL A 49 2.43 2.49 -0.35
N GLU A 50 2.61 2.92 -1.59
CA GLU A 50 1.50 3.13 -2.53
C GLU A 50 1.87 2.80 -3.97
N ALA A 51 0.96 2.16 -4.69
CA ALA A 51 1.20 1.66 -6.04
C ALA A 51 -0.05 1.80 -6.93
N ALA A 52 0.15 1.75 -8.25
CA ALA A 52 -0.95 1.76 -9.22
C ALA A 52 -1.59 0.36 -9.37
N THR A 53 -0.83 -0.69 -9.04
CA THR A 53 -1.22 -2.09 -9.16
C THR A 53 -1.05 -2.84 -7.84
N VAL A 54 -1.68 -4.02 -7.73
CA VAL A 54 -1.60 -4.86 -6.52
C VAL A 54 -0.24 -5.55 -6.44
N GLU A 55 0.29 -5.92 -7.59
CA GLU A 55 1.57 -6.62 -7.75
C GLU A 55 2.71 -5.72 -7.26
N GLU A 56 2.78 -4.49 -7.76
CA GLU A 56 3.75 -3.49 -7.29
C GLU A 56 3.57 -3.18 -5.80
N LEU A 57 2.32 -3.11 -5.30
CA LEU A 57 2.07 -2.88 -3.89
C LEU A 57 2.69 -3.99 -3.03
N ARG A 58 2.49 -5.25 -3.42
CA ARG A 58 3.02 -6.41 -2.70
C ARG A 58 4.54 -6.46 -2.71
N ASP A 59 5.18 -6.10 -3.81
CA ASP A 59 6.63 -6.05 -3.87
C ASP A 59 7.18 -4.95 -2.95
N LEU A 60 6.55 -3.77 -2.93
CA LEU A 60 6.90 -2.70 -2.00
C LEU A 60 6.66 -3.09 -0.53
N MET A 61 5.58 -3.82 -0.23
CA MET A 61 5.31 -4.33 1.12
C MET A 61 6.42 -5.28 1.58
N ARG A 62 6.85 -6.23 0.72
CA ARG A 62 7.95 -7.15 1.02
C ARG A 62 9.29 -6.42 1.18
N GLU A 63 9.60 -5.47 0.31
CA GLU A 63 10.81 -4.64 0.44
C GLU A 63 10.81 -3.90 1.78
N ALA A 64 9.66 -3.37 2.18
CA ALA A 64 9.50 -2.63 3.42
C ALA A 64 9.60 -3.51 4.68
N GLU A 65 9.13 -4.77 4.62
CA GLU A 65 9.32 -5.76 5.69
C GLU A 65 10.79 -6.15 5.89
N LEU A 66 11.57 -6.18 4.81
CA LEU A 66 13.02 -6.46 4.83
C LEU A 66 13.84 -5.23 5.28
N GLY A 67 13.25 -4.04 5.21
CA GLY A 67 13.87 -2.72 5.40
C GLY A 67 14.45 -2.35 6.78
N PRO A 68 14.19 -3.01 7.92
CA PRO A 68 14.87 -2.63 9.17
C PRO A 68 16.38 -2.90 9.17
N LEU A 69 16.89 -3.77 8.28
CA LEU A 69 18.33 -4.06 8.10
C LEU A 69 18.96 -3.37 6.88
N ALA A 70 18.14 -2.78 6.00
CA ALA A 70 18.59 -1.96 4.87
C ALA A 70 18.35 -0.48 5.23
N GLY A 71 19.15 0.00 6.19
CA GLY A 71 18.98 1.32 6.76
C GLY A 71 18.97 2.45 5.72
N LEU A 72 18.06 3.39 5.95
CA LEU A 72 18.12 4.80 5.57
C LEU A 72 18.09 5.11 4.05
N ASP A 73 17.25 6.08 3.68
CA ASP A 73 17.24 6.77 2.38
C ASP A 73 16.28 6.30 1.27
N ARG A 74 15.04 5.98 1.61
CA ARG A 74 13.91 6.33 0.70
C ARG A 74 12.87 7.15 1.43
N ALA A 75 13.33 8.28 1.97
CA ALA A 75 12.41 9.37 2.23
C ALA A 75 11.89 9.89 0.87
N TRP A 76 10.64 9.55 0.52
CA TRP A 76 9.71 10.44 -0.17
C TRP A 76 10.03 10.76 -1.64
N ALA A 77 9.83 9.80 -2.55
CA ALA A 77 9.89 10.06 -3.99
C ALA A 77 8.53 9.80 -4.68
N TRP A 78 7.71 10.84 -4.63
CA TRP A 78 6.80 11.33 -5.67
C TRP A 78 5.44 10.66 -5.94
N VAL A 79 4.42 11.42 -5.53
CA VAL A 79 3.21 11.72 -6.30
C VAL A 79 3.59 12.34 -7.64
N ALA A 80 3.17 11.71 -8.74
CA ALA A 80 2.80 12.37 -9.99
C ALA A 80 1.71 11.54 -10.66
#